data_AF-A0A5C9C3P7-F1
#
_entry.id   AF-A0A5C9C3P7-F1
#
_cell.length_a   1.000
_cell.length_b   1.000
_cell.length_c   1.000
_cell.angle_alpha   90.00
_cell.angle_beta   90.00
_cell.angle_gamma   90.00
#
_symmetry.space_group_name_H-M   'P 1'
#
loop_
_entity.id
_entity.type
_entity.pdbx_description
1 polymer ?
#
loop_
_entity_poly.entity_id
_entity_poly.type
_entity_poly.pdbx_seq_one_letter_code
_entity_poly.pdbx_strand_id
1 'polypeptide(L)'
;LSSVFRQDQRFGGDYTALVLKGSLEQRIVQNGHDKLSTHGLLKEVAQKTIRDWIEQLVGQGFLKKDGEFNLLKITADGWKLLKGEATPKLLKPAMATSKERKRAAVIADSWDGVDRGLFDALRELRHAKAAALSVPAYIVFGDTALRDMARRRPTTMSGFRSVKGVGDKKLADFGADFIACITRYCEKQQITTDTAPPDPNNRVTAAPSESNDEGGPTLSARAAFRRASRFKRLPTPCRARFRRSPATSANSFGMTESLTPRRGCRPN
;
A
#
# COMPACT_ATOMS: atom_id res chain seq x y z
N LEU A 1 26.00 -9.26 -9.08
CA LEU A 1 27.37 -8.80 -9.40
C LEU A 1 27.95 -9.50 -10.62
N SER A 2 28.03 -10.85 -10.65
CA SER A 2 28.63 -11.59 -11.77
C SER A 2 28.01 -11.30 -13.15
N SER A 3 26.69 -11.04 -13.18
CA SER A 3 26.00 -10.63 -14.40
C SER A 3 26.44 -9.23 -14.91
N VAL A 4 26.67 -8.27 -14.01
CA VAL A 4 27.14 -6.92 -14.38
C VAL A 4 28.58 -6.97 -14.91
N PHE A 5 29.42 -7.83 -14.32
CA PHE A 5 30.78 -8.08 -14.80
C PHE A 5 30.80 -8.65 -16.23
N ARG A 6 29.95 -9.62 -16.52
CA ARG A 6 29.84 -10.25 -17.85
C ARG A 6 29.22 -9.37 -18.93
N GLN A 7 28.56 -8.28 -18.53
CA GLN A 7 27.96 -7.28 -19.42
C GLN A 7 28.87 -6.05 -19.58
N ASP A 8 30.16 -6.18 -19.27
CA ASP A 8 31.19 -5.13 -19.34
C ASP A 8 30.86 -3.83 -18.59
N GLN A 9 29.94 -3.86 -17.62
CA GLN A 9 29.52 -2.68 -16.85
C GLN A 9 28.93 -1.55 -17.73
N ARG A 10 28.41 -1.90 -18.93
CA ARG A 10 27.86 -0.94 -19.91
C ARG A 10 26.36 -0.75 -19.83
N PHE A 11 25.69 -1.41 -18.89
CA PHE A 11 24.24 -1.46 -18.81
C PHE A 11 23.72 -1.05 -17.43
N GLY A 12 22.50 -0.52 -17.41
CA GLY A 12 21.80 -0.17 -16.19
C GLY A 12 21.17 -1.36 -15.48
N GLY A 13 20.58 -1.10 -14.32
CA GLY A 13 19.91 -2.11 -13.50
C GLY A 13 18.70 -2.77 -14.18
N ASP A 14 18.00 -2.05 -15.05
CA ASP A 14 16.82 -2.54 -15.74
C ASP A 14 17.14 -3.63 -16.75
N TYR A 15 18.17 -3.36 -17.56
CA TYR A 15 18.69 -4.31 -18.52
C TYR A 15 19.28 -5.53 -17.81
N THR A 16 20.05 -5.30 -16.74
CA THR A 16 20.62 -6.39 -15.93
C THR A 16 19.53 -7.28 -15.33
N ALA A 17 18.42 -6.69 -14.85
CA ALA A 17 17.28 -7.43 -14.32
C ALA A 17 16.56 -8.27 -15.39
N LEU A 18 16.45 -7.77 -16.62
CA LEU A 18 15.87 -8.49 -17.75
C LEU A 18 16.73 -9.70 -18.16
N VAL A 19 18.06 -9.54 -18.20
CA VAL A 19 18.99 -10.63 -18.48
C VAL A 19 18.89 -11.71 -17.39
N LEU A 20 18.89 -11.32 -16.12
CA LEU A 20 18.78 -12.27 -14.99
C LEU A 20 17.45 -13.03 -14.96
N LYS A 21 16.35 -12.37 -15.35
CA LYS A 21 15.03 -12.98 -15.51
C LYS A 21 15.00 -13.98 -16.69
N GLY A 22 15.88 -13.80 -17.67
CA GLY A 22 15.92 -14.62 -18.88
C GLY A 22 15.01 -14.10 -20.00
N SER A 23 14.84 -12.77 -20.08
CA SER A 23 14.09 -12.14 -21.18
C SER A 23 14.80 -12.34 -22.52
N LEU A 24 14.03 -12.57 -23.58
CA LEU A 24 14.50 -12.71 -24.98
C LEU A 24 14.28 -11.42 -25.78
N GLU A 25 14.35 -10.27 -25.11
CA GLU A 25 14.20 -8.98 -25.77
C GLU A 25 15.25 -8.79 -26.87
N GLN A 26 14.88 -8.14 -27.98
CA GLN A 26 15.73 -8.00 -29.16
C GLN A 26 17.13 -7.42 -28.83
N ARG A 27 17.21 -6.47 -27.90
CA ARG A 27 18.48 -5.86 -27.44
C ARG A 27 19.38 -6.84 -26.67
N ILE A 28 18.81 -7.85 -26.01
CA ILE A 28 19.55 -8.89 -25.28
C ILE A 28 20.16 -9.88 -26.28
N VAL A 29 19.37 -10.26 -27.29
CA VAL A 29 19.80 -11.17 -28.37
C VAL A 29 20.86 -10.50 -29.24
N GLN A 30 20.66 -9.24 -29.64
CA GLN A 30 21.64 -8.46 -30.44
C GLN A 30 23.00 -8.33 -29.74
N ASN A 31 23.00 -8.15 -28.42
CA ASN A 31 24.24 -8.05 -27.64
C ASN A 31 24.81 -9.43 -27.25
N GLY A 32 24.17 -10.54 -27.64
CA GLY A 32 24.64 -11.89 -27.32
C GLY A 32 24.50 -12.29 -25.84
N HIS A 33 23.77 -11.53 -25.03
CA HIS A 33 23.62 -11.77 -23.60
C HIS A 33 22.65 -12.91 -23.23
N ASP A 34 21.96 -13.45 -24.22
CA ASP A 34 21.18 -14.69 -24.11
C ASP A 34 22.08 -15.91 -23.85
N LYS A 35 23.31 -15.91 -24.39
CA LYS A 35 24.26 -17.03 -24.26
C LYS A 35 25.02 -17.04 -22.93
N LEU A 36 24.82 -16.03 -22.08
CA LEU A 36 25.52 -15.94 -20.80
C LEU A 36 24.96 -16.95 -19.80
N SER A 37 25.82 -17.62 -19.04
CA SER A 37 25.38 -18.52 -17.96
C SER A 37 24.63 -17.83 -16.81
N THR A 38 24.61 -16.49 -16.80
CA THR A 38 23.82 -15.68 -15.86
C THR A 38 22.42 -15.35 -16.38
N HIS A 39 22.14 -15.63 -17.65
CA HIS A 39 20.82 -15.44 -18.24
C HIS A 39 19.83 -16.45 -17.65
N GLY A 40 18.67 -15.95 -17.21
CA GLY A 40 17.61 -16.81 -16.72
C GLY A 40 17.91 -17.56 -15.40
N LEU A 41 18.89 -17.11 -14.61
CA LEU A 41 19.13 -17.67 -13.27
C LEU A 41 17.97 -17.39 -12.29
N LEU A 42 17.20 -16.33 -12.53
CA LEU A 42 16.14 -15.85 -11.64
C LEU A 42 14.77 -15.83 -12.36
N LYS A 43 14.47 -16.85 -13.17
CA LYS A 43 13.19 -16.97 -13.92
C LYS A 43 11.97 -16.93 -13.01
N GLU A 44 12.05 -17.56 -11.84
CA GLU A 44 10.97 -17.65 -10.85
C GLU A 44 10.71 -16.32 -10.12
N VAL A 45 11.60 -15.34 -10.26
CA VAL A 45 11.54 -14.09 -9.52
C VAL A 45 11.00 -12.97 -10.41
N ALA A 46 10.08 -12.16 -9.86
CA ALA A 46 9.57 -11.00 -10.56
C ALA A 46 10.70 -10.01 -10.91
N GLN A 47 10.69 -9.47 -12.12
CA GLN A 47 11.69 -8.50 -12.60
C GLN A 47 11.88 -7.33 -11.63
N LYS A 48 10.78 -6.85 -11.05
CA LYS A 48 10.80 -5.77 -10.07
C LYS A 48 11.63 -6.14 -8.83
N THR A 49 11.45 -7.34 -8.30
CA THR A 49 12.23 -7.84 -7.16
C THR A 49 13.72 -7.94 -7.48
N ILE A 50 14.08 -8.35 -8.70
CA ILE A 50 15.47 -8.39 -9.15
C ILE A 50 16.06 -6.97 -9.21
N ARG A 51 15.30 -6.00 -9.72
CA ARG A 51 15.68 -4.57 -9.71
C ARG A 51 15.88 -4.07 -8.28
N ASP A 52 14.95 -4.39 -7.37
CA ASP A 52 15.05 -4.00 -5.96
C ASP A 52 16.34 -4.55 -5.32
N TRP A 53 16.72 -5.80 -5.61
CA TRP A 53 18.00 -6.37 -5.15
C TRP A 53 19.21 -5.66 -5.73
N ILE A 54 19.18 -5.28 -7.01
CA ILE A 54 20.25 -4.49 -7.63
C ILE A 54 20.37 -3.12 -6.93
N GLU A 55 19.25 -2.47 -6.63
CA GLU A 55 19.26 -1.19 -5.91
C GLU A 55 19.75 -1.31 -4.47
N GLN A 56 19.43 -2.40 -3.79
CA GLN A 56 19.99 -2.68 -2.46
C GLN A 56 21.52 -2.87 -2.51
N LEU A 57 22.04 -3.53 -3.54
CA LEU A 57 23.49 -3.65 -3.74
C LEU A 57 24.16 -2.30 -4.04
N VAL A 58 23.45 -1.41 -4.73
CA VAL A 58 23.91 -0.02 -4.92
C VAL A 58 23.91 0.74 -3.60
N GLY A 59 22.83 0.63 -2.81
CA GLY A 59 22.72 1.27 -1.50
C GLY A 59 23.74 0.77 -0.47
N GLN A 60 24.18 -0.48 -0.58
CA GLN A 60 25.24 -1.06 0.25
C GLN A 60 26.66 -0.72 -0.24
N GLY A 61 26.79 -0.02 -1.37
CA GLY A 61 28.08 0.41 -1.92
C GLY A 61 28.84 -0.66 -2.73
N PHE A 62 28.24 -1.83 -3.01
CA PHE A 62 28.86 -2.87 -3.86
C PHE A 62 28.77 -2.55 -5.35
N LEU A 63 27.78 -1.75 -5.73
CA LEU A 63 27.59 -1.23 -7.08
C LEU A 63 27.47 0.29 -7.03
N LYS A 64 27.95 0.97 -8.07
CA LYS A 64 27.79 2.41 -8.25
C LYS A 64 27.10 2.68 -9.58
N LYS A 65 26.13 3.59 -9.58
CA LYS A 65 25.53 4.12 -10.82
C LYS A 65 26.42 5.26 -11.31
N ASP A 66 26.81 5.22 -12.58
CA ASP A 66 27.71 6.21 -13.19
C ASP A 66 27.07 6.85 -14.42
N GLY A 67 27.20 8.17 -14.51
CA GLY A 67 26.70 8.99 -15.62
C GLY A 67 25.18 9.17 -15.67
N GLU A 68 24.73 9.85 -16.73
CA GLU A 68 23.32 10.17 -17.00
C GLU A 68 22.47 8.92 -17.28
N PHE A 69 23.10 7.88 -17.81
CA PHE A 69 22.45 6.61 -18.17
C PHE A 69 22.42 5.58 -17.03
N ASN A 70 22.80 5.95 -15.81
CA ASN A 70 22.78 5.07 -14.63
C ASN A 70 23.49 3.72 -14.85
N LEU A 71 24.66 3.75 -15.48
CA LEU A 71 25.42 2.54 -15.79
C LEU A 71 25.92 1.89 -14.50
N LEU A 72 25.77 0.57 -14.37
CA LEU A 72 26.20 -0.15 -13.17
C LEU A 72 27.69 -0.48 -13.25
N LYS A 73 28.49 0.17 -12.40
CA LYS A 73 29.89 -0.13 -12.19
C LYS A 73 30.12 -0.87 -10.88
N ILE A 74 31.10 -1.78 -10.88
CA ILE A 74 31.48 -2.56 -9.69
C ILE A 74 32.50 -1.75 -8.89
N THR A 75 32.27 -1.58 -7.60
CA THR A 75 33.19 -0.90 -6.68
C THR A 75 34.25 -1.86 -6.13
N ALA A 76 35.28 -1.33 -5.46
CA ALA A 76 36.30 -2.15 -4.80
C ALA A 76 35.70 -3.18 -3.81
N ASP A 77 34.64 -2.80 -3.08
CA ASP A 77 33.97 -3.71 -2.16
C ASP A 77 33.10 -4.75 -2.89
N GLY A 78 32.54 -4.40 -4.06
CA GLY A 78 31.89 -5.37 -4.94
C GLY A 78 32.83 -6.47 -5.44
N TRP A 79 34.10 -6.14 -5.66
CA TRP A 79 35.13 -7.13 -6.01
C TRP A 79 35.47 -8.07 -4.85
N LYS A 80 35.52 -7.58 -3.61
CA LYS A 80 35.68 -8.43 -2.42
C LYS A 80 34.52 -9.40 -2.26
N LEU A 81 33.29 -8.94 -2.56
CA LEU A 81 32.09 -9.79 -2.55
C LEU A 81 32.18 -10.91 -3.59
N LEU A 82 32.66 -10.62 -4.80
CA LEU A 82 32.85 -11.62 -5.86
C LEU A 82 33.91 -12.67 -5.51
N LYS A 83 34.91 -12.31 -4.69
CA LYS A 83 35.94 -13.23 -4.17
C LYS A 83 35.46 -14.08 -2.98
N GLY A 84 34.23 -13.86 -2.50
CA GLY A 84 33.65 -14.62 -1.37
C GLY A 84 34.03 -14.08 0.02
N GLU A 85 34.67 -12.91 0.10
CA GLU A 85 35.15 -12.33 1.36
C GLU A 85 34.03 -11.62 2.17
N ALA A 86 32.84 -11.44 1.58
CA ALA A 86 31.70 -10.84 2.25
C ALA A 86 30.37 -11.46 1.76
N THR A 87 29.35 -11.43 2.63
CA THR A 87 27.99 -11.87 2.32
C THR A 87 27.05 -10.66 2.32
N PRO A 88 26.34 -10.34 1.22
CA PRO A 88 25.44 -9.20 1.21
C PRO A 88 24.19 -9.52 2.03
N LYS A 89 23.76 -8.57 2.86
CA LYS A 89 22.45 -8.66 3.54
C LYS A 89 21.40 -8.16 2.55
N LEU A 90 20.74 -9.08 1.85
CA LEU A 90 19.63 -8.74 0.98
C LEU A 90 18.32 -8.80 1.77
N LEU A 91 17.61 -7.68 1.82
CA LEU A 91 16.24 -7.65 2.31
C LEU A 91 15.34 -8.28 1.24
N LYS A 92 14.62 -9.33 1.61
CA LYS A 92 13.54 -9.87 0.77
C LYS A 92 12.54 -8.74 0.53
N PRO A 93 12.27 -8.33 -0.73
CA PRO A 93 11.23 -7.34 -0.97
C PRO A 93 9.91 -7.92 -0.49
N ALA A 94 9.14 -7.07 0.19
CA ALA A 94 7.78 -7.40 0.55
C ALA A 94 7.04 -7.77 -0.73
N MET A 95 6.77 -9.07 -0.94
CA MET A 95 6.00 -9.55 -2.07
C MET A 95 4.76 -8.67 -2.19
N ALA A 96 4.47 -8.17 -3.39
CA ALA A 96 3.45 -7.17 -3.75
C ALA A 96 2.00 -7.51 -3.33
N THR A 97 1.82 -8.55 -2.53
CA THR A 97 0.60 -8.95 -1.87
C THR A 97 -0.05 -7.88 -1.00
N SER A 98 0.64 -6.84 -0.52
CA SER A 98 -0.01 -5.87 0.39
C SER A 98 -0.84 -4.82 -0.35
N LYS A 99 -0.42 -4.38 -1.54
CA LYS A 99 -1.15 -3.37 -2.32
C LYS A 99 -2.31 -3.99 -3.10
N GLU A 100 -2.12 -5.20 -3.63
CA GLU A 100 -3.19 -5.97 -4.28
C GLU A 100 -4.22 -6.44 -3.24
N ARG A 101 -3.81 -6.95 -2.07
CA ARG A 101 -4.76 -7.29 -0.99
C ARG A 101 -5.50 -6.07 -0.47
N LYS A 102 -4.87 -4.90 -0.35
CA LYS A 102 -5.59 -3.67 0.04
C LYS A 102 -6.63 -3.26 -1.00
N ARG A 103 -6.33 -3.38 -2.30
CA ARG A 103 -7.32 -3.12 -3.36
C ARG A 103 -8.44 -4.17 -3.34
N ALA A 104 -8.11 -5.44 -3.24
CA ALA A 104 -9.09 -6.53 -3.17
C ALA A 104 -9.97 -6.44 -1.91
N ALA A 105 -9.42 -6.08 -0.75
CA ALA A 105 -10.16 -5.87 0.48
C ALA A 105 -11.09 -4.66 0.39
N VAL A 106 -10.64 -3.53 -0.18
CA VAL A 106 -11.50 -2.35 -0.40
C VAL A 106 -12.60 -2.64 -1.43
N ILE A 107 -12.34 -3.50 -2.42
CA ILE A 107 -13.36 -3.93 -3.38
C ILE A 107 -14.36 -4.87 -2.70
N ALA A 108 -13.90 -5.86 -1.92
CA ALA A 108 -14.75 -6.83 -1.21
C ALA A 108 -15.66 -6.16 -0.17
N ASP A 109 -15.09 -5.29 0.68
CA ASP A 109 -15.81 -4.47 1.67
C ASP A 109 -16.81 -3.50 1.00
N SER A 110 -16.60 -3.20 -0.29
CA SER A 110 -17.52 -2.38 -1.07
C SER A 110 -18.72 -3.12 -1.68
N TRP A 111 -18.78 -4.46 -1.60
CA TRP A 111 -19.93 -5.24 -2.05
C TRP A 111 -20.85 -5.70 -0.91
N ASP A 112 -20.43 -5.58 0.36
CA ASP A 112 -21.28 -5.89 1.50
C ASP A 112 -22.54 -5.01 1.50
N GLY A 113 -23.71 -5.62 1.57
CA GLY A 113 -25.01 -4.94 1.53
C GLY A 113 -25.41 -4.32 0.17
N VAL A 114 -24.68 -4.60 -0.92
CA VAL A 114 -25.06 -4.15 -2.28
C VAL A 114 -25.95 -5.19 -2.94
N ASP A 115 -27.16 -4.79 -3.37
CA ASP A 115 -27.97 -5.60 -4.28
C ASP A 115 -27.34 -5.61 -5.67
N ARG A 116 -26.86 -6.79 -6.10
CA ARG A 116 -26.20 -6.96 -7.40
C ARG A 116 -27.16 -6.74 -8.57
N GLY A 117 -28.41 -7.16 -8.45
CA GLY A 117 -29.40 -7.00 -9.52
C GLY A 117 -29.81 -5.54 -9.69
N LEU A 118 -29.93 -4.78 -8.59
CA LEU A 118 -30.16 -3.34 -8.69
C LEU A 118 -28.94 -2.62 -9.28
N PHE A 119 -27.72 -3.02 -8.89
CA PHE A 119 -26.50 -2.45 -9.46
C PHE A 119 -26.43 -2.66 -10.97
N ASP A 120 -26.80 -3.83 -11.47
CA ASP A 120 -26.80 -4.13 -12.91
C ASP A 120 -27.87 -3.30 -13.66
N ALA A 121 -29.07 -3.17 -13.11
CA ALA A 121 -30.12 -2.30 -13.69
C ALA A 121 -29.67 -0.83 -13.76
N LEU A 122 -29.01 -0.33 -12.71
CA LEU A 122 -28.45 1.03 -12.70
C LEU A 122 -27.28 1.18 -13.68
N ARG A 123 -26.48 0.13 -13.89
CA ARG A 123 -25.39 0.11 -14.85
C ARG A 123 -25.92 0.22 -16.29
N GLU A 124 -26.98 -0.50 -16.62
CA GLU A 124 -27.65 -0.42 -17.92
C GLU A 124 -28.21 0.98 -18.17
N LEU A 125 -28.91 1.57 -17.19
CA LEU A 125 -29.45 2.93 -17.30
C LEU A 125 -28.33 3.94 -17.50
N ARG A 126 -27.22 3.81 -16.78
CA ARG A 126 -26.03 4.65 -16.97
C ARG A 126 -25.49 4.53 -18.38
N HIS A 127 -25.40 3.33 -18.94
CA HIS A 127 -24.96 3.13 -20.34
C HIS A 127 -25.90 3.81 -21.33
N ALA A 128 -27.21 3.70 -21.14
CA ALA A 128 -28.20 4.36 -22.00
C ALA A 128 -28.06 5.90 -21.96
N LYS A 129 -27.91 6.49 -20.76
CA LYS A 129 -27.73 7.94 -20.58
C LYS A 129 -26.39 8.42 -21.14
N ALA A 130 -25.32 7.65 -20.94
CA ALA A 130 -24.00 7.93 -21.47
C ALA A 130 -23.98 7.90 -23.01
N ALA A 131 -24.67 6.93 -23.61
CA ALA A 131 -24.83 6.81 -25.05
C ALA A 131 -25.61 8.01 -25.63
N ALA A 132 -26.72 8.42 -24.99
CA ALA A 132 -27.50 9.59 -25.41
C ALA A 132 -26.67 10.89 -25.39
N LEU A 133 -25.74 11.02 -24.46
CA LEU A 133 -24.88 12.19 -24.31
C LEU A 133 -23.53 12.05 -25.03
N SER A 134 -23.25 10.92 -25.69
CA SER A 134 -21.96 10.62 -26.33
C SER A 134 -20.75 10.79 -25.41
N VAL A 135 -20.92 10.52 -24.11
CA VAL A 135 -19.86 10.58 -23.10
C VAL A 135 -19.57 9.19 -22.54
N PRO A 136 -18.34 8.91 -22.10
CA PRO A 136 -18.05 7.67 -21.38
C PRO A 136 -18.90 7.50 -20.12
N ALA A 137 -19.37 6.27 -19.85
CA ALA A 137 -20.30 5.96 -18.75
C ALA A 137 -19.79 6.38 -17.36
N TYR A 138 -18.48 6.33 -17.13
CA TYR A 138 -17.88 6.73 -15.85
C TYR A 138 -18.02 8.23 -15.55
N ILE A 139 -18.27 9.06 -16.56
CA ILE A 139 -18.47 10.51 -16.39
C ILE A 139 -19.85 10.81 -15.76
N VAL A 140 -20.87 10.06 -16.16
CA VAL A 140 -22.23 10.17 -15.62
C VAL A 140 -22.21 9.79 -14.13
N PHE A 141 -21.91 8.53 -13.80
CA PHE A 141 -21.70 8.07 -12.44
C PHE A 141 -20.56 7.05 -12.36
N GLY A 142 -19.70 7.20 -11.37
CA GLY A 142 -18.70 6.18 -11.06
C GLY A 142 -19.32 4.96 -10.38
N ASP A 143 -18.67 3.79 -10.50
CA ASP A 143 -19.15 2.54 -9.90
C ASP A 143 -19.32 2.62 -8.38
N THR A 144 -18.58 3.51 -7.71
CA THR A 144 -18.72 3.78 -6.27
C THR A 144 -20.07 4.42 -5.92
N ALA A 145 -20.57 5.32 -6.77
CA ALA A 145 -21.86 5.98 -6.57
C ALA A 145 -23.00 4.97 -6.83
N LEU A 146 -22.88 4.17 -7.90
CA LEU A 146 -23.86 3.10 -8.20
C LEU A 146 -23.96 2.07 -7.06
N ARG A 147 -22.83 1.67 -6.46
CA ARG A 147 -22.82 0.78 -5.30
C ARG A 147 -23.49 1.39 -4.07
N ASP A 148 -23.27 2.68 -3.81
CA ASP A 148 -23.91 3.38 -2.68
C ASP A 148 -25.42 3.60 -2.92
N MET A 149 -25.84 3.86 -4.17
CA MET A 149 -27.25 3.87 -4.57
C MET A 149 -27.91 2.51 -4.36
N ALA A 150 -27.25 1.43 -4.79
CA ALA A 150 -27.77 0.06 -4.63
C ALA A 150 -27.83 -0.39 -3.17
N ARG A 151 -26.98 0.16 -2.28
CA ARG A 151 -27.06 -0.04 -0.83
C ARG A 151 -28.23 0.72 -0.20
N ARG A 152 -28.32 2.02 -0.47
CA ARG A 152 -29.29 2.93 0.19
C ARG A 152 -30.69 2.83 -0.39
N ARG A 153 -30.81 2.47 -1.68
CA ARG A 153 -32.06 2.37 -2.43
C ARG A 153 -32.95 3.60 -2.25
N PRO A 154 -32.43 4.81 -2.52
CA PRO A 154 -33.19 6.04 -2.30
C PRO A 154 -34.38 6.12 -3.25
N THR A 155 -35.57 6.25 -2.69
CA THR A 155 -36.82 6.50 -3.42
C THR A 155 -37.14 7.99 -3.51
N THR A 156 -36.42 8.83 -2.77
CA THR A 156 -36.65 10.28 -2.65
C THR A 156 -35.46 11.09 -3.17
N MET A 157 -35.72 12.32 -3.67
CA MET A 157 -34.65 13.22 -4.12
C MET A 157 -33.67 13.59 -2.99
N SER A 158 -34.18 13.77 -1.77
CA SER A 158 -33.37 14.07 -0.60
C SER A 158 -32.41 12.93 -0.28
N GLY A 159 -32.90 11.68 -0.29
CA GLY A 159 -32.08 10.49 -0.09
C GLY A 159 -31.03 10.31 -1.20
N PHE A 160 -31.36 10.64 -2.44
CA PHE A 160 -30.43 10.56 -3.57
C PHE A 160 -29.30 11.60 -3.47
N ARG A 161 -29.56 12.77 -2.89
CA ARG A 161 -28.52 13.78 -2.61
C ARG A 161 -27.50 13.29 -1.58
N SER A 162 -27.91 12.43 -0.65
CA SER A 162 -27.01 11.88 0.39
C SER A 162 -26.08 10.78 -0.12
N VAL A 163 -26.19 10.38 -1.39
CA VAL A 163 -25.33 9.35 -2.00
C VAL A 163 -23.94 9.89 -2.29
N LYS A 164 -22.92 9.10 -1.94
CA LYS A 164 -21.52 9.45 -2.14
C LYS A 164 -21.18 9.54 -3.64
N GLY A 165 -20.89 10.75 -4.12
CA GLY A 165 -20.50 11.00 -5.51
C GLY A 165 -21.63 11.55 -6.39
N VAL A 166 -22.80 11.84 -5.81
CA VAL A 166 -23.86 12.62 -6.46
C VAL A 166 -23.68 14.09 -6.08
N GLY A 167 -23.45 14.94 -7.07
CA GLY A 167 -23.43 16.40 -6.90
C GLY A 167 -24.72 17.02 -7.40
N ASP A 168 -24.99 18.27 -7.01
CA ASP A 168 -26.25 18.96 -7.31
C ASP A 168 -26.58 19.02 -8.82
N LYS A 169 -25.55 19.22 -9.67
CA LYS A 169 -25.72 19.19 -11.14
C LYS A 169 -26.21 17.82 -11.64
N LYS A 170 -25.56 16.75 -11.21
CA LYS A 170 -25.91 15.37 -11.61
C LYS A 170 -27.26 14.94 -11.05
N LEU A 171 -27.62 15.45 -9.87
CA LEU A 171 -28.92 15.23 -9.26
C LEU A 171 -30.04 15.88 -10.07
N ALA A 172 -29.84 17.12 -10.53
CA ALA A 172 -30.81 17.82 -11.38
C ALA A 172 -30.97 17.12 -12.75
N ASP A 173 -29.86 16.72 -13.37
CA ASP A 173 -29.87 16.18 -14.74
C ASP A 173 -30.36 14.72 -14.80
N PHE A 174 -30.03 13.89 -13.79
CA PHE A 174 -30.24 12.44 -13.84
C PHE A 174 -31.06 11.89 -12.66
N GLY A 175 -31.34 12.68 -11.62
CA GLY A 175 -31.95 12.17 -10.38
C GLY A 175 -33.31 11.50 -10.62
N ALA A 176 -34.18 12.12 -11.42
CA ALA A 176 -35.51 11.60 -11.71
C ALA A 176 -35.48 10.23 -12.40
N ASP A 177 -34.61 10.05 -13.41
CA ASP A 177 -34.49 8.80 -14.15
C ASP A 177 -33.97 7.66 -13.27
N PHE A 178 -32.96 7.94 -12.45
CA PHE A 178 -32.33 6.95 -11.57
C PHE A 178 -33.29 6.51 -10.47
N ILE A 179 -34.04 7.44 -9.88
CA ILE A 179 -35.03 7.14 -8.84
C ILE A 179 -36.19 6.35 -9.43
N ALA A 180 -36.68 6.71 -10.62
CA ALA A 180 -37.71 5.92 -11.31
C ALA A 180 -37.25 4.47 -11.57
N CYS A 181 -35.99 4.27 -11.92
CA CYS A 181 -35.40 2.94 -12.11
C CYS A 181 -35.33 2.15 -10.80
N ILE A 182 -34.89 2.79 -9.70
CA ILE A 182 -34.83 2.18 -8.37
C ILE A 182 -36.23 1.78 -7.90
N THR A 183 -37.21 2.68 -8.01
CA THR A 183 -38.61 2.40 -7.62
C THR A 183 -39.17 1.21 -8.41
N ARG A 184 -38.99 1.21 -9.74
CA ARG A 184 -39.44 0.10 -10.60
C ARG A 184 -38.78 -1.23 -10.25
N TYR A 185 -37.51 -1.21 -9.85
CA TYR A 185 -36.81 -2.41 -9.43
C TYR A 185 -37.30 -2.92 -8.06
N CYS A 186 -37.48 -2.02 -7.09
CA CYS A 186 -38.02 -2.33 -5.76
C CYS A 186 -39.44 -2.91 -5.84
N GLU A 187 -40.32 -2.34 -6.68
CA GLU A 187 -41.67 -2.85 -6.92
C GLU A 187 -41.67 -4.28 -7.48
N LYS A 188 -40.78 -4.55 -8.45
CA LYS A 188 -40.68 -5.87 -9.09
C LYS A 188 -40.16 -6.96 -8.16
N GLN A 189 -39.30 -6.61 -7.22
CA GLN A 189 -38.59 -7.57 -6.37
C GLN A 189 -39.12 -7.61 -4.91
N GLN A 190 -40.13 -6.80 -4.57
CA GLN A 190 -40.73 -6.70 -3.23
C GLN A 190 -39.71 -6.52 -2.09
N ILE A 191 -38.63 -5.77 -2.34
CA ILE A 191 -37.53 -5.60 -1.39
C ILE A 191 -37.75 -4.37 -0.52
N THR A 192 -37.36 -4.44 0.75
CA THR A 192 -37.45 -3.35 1.74
C THR A 192 -36.78 -2.07 1.21
N THR A 193 -37.59 -1.04 0.96
CA THR A 193 -37.17 0.31 0.56
C THR A 193 -36.63 1.12 1.74
N ASP A 194 -35.78 2.10 1.45
CA ASP A 194 -35.21 3.05 2.44
C ASP A 194 -34.42 2.40 3.58
N THR A 195 -33.37 1.65 3.22
CA THR A 195 -32.38 1.21 4.22
C THR A 195 -31.50 2.40 4.60
N ALA A 196 -31.77 2.99 5.76
CA ALA A 196 -30.88 3.94 6.41
C ALA A 196 -29.48 3.33 6.56
N PRO A 197 -28.40 4.12 6.42
CA PRO A 197 -27.04 3.59 6.39
C PRO A 197 -26.76 2.75 7.65
N PRO A 198 -26.16 1.55 7.53
CA PRO A 198 -25.48 0.97 8.66
C PRO A 198 -24.34 1.94 8.99
N ASP A 199 -24.50 2.66 10.10
CA ASP A 199 -23.46 3.50 10.67
C ASP A 199 -22.19 2.63 10.80
N PRO A 200 -21.05 2.99 10.18
CA PRO A 200 -19.85 2.16 10.25
C PRO A 200 -19.33 1.99 11.69
N ASN A 201 -19.91 2.72 12.65
CA ASN A 201 -19.54 2.69 14.06
C ASN A 201 -20.51 1.93 14.98
N ASN A 202 -21.64 1.39 14.47
CA ASN A 202 -22.61 0.71 15.34
C ASN A 202 -22.64 -0.81 15.08
N ARG A 203 -21.72 -1.50 15.75
CA ARG A 203 -21.63 -2.95 15.82
C ARG A 203 -22.70 -3.46 16.81
N VAL A 204 -23.99 -3.35 16.45
CA VAL A 204 -25.07 -3.82 17.34
C VAL A 204 -25.24 -5.32 17.22
N THR A 205 -24.86 -5.96 18.32
CA THR A 205 -25.37 -7.22 18.88
C THR A 205 -26.79 -7.59 18.43
N ALA A 206 -26.94 -8.87 18.06
CA ALA A 206 -28.23 -9.50 17.82
C ALA A 206 -29.20 -9.37 19.02
N ALA A 207 -30.48 -9.24 18.66
CA ALA A 207 -31.70 -9.05 19.46
C ALA A 207 -32.04 -10.25 20.41
N PRO A 208 -33.23 -10.34 21.07
CA PRO A 208 -34.40 -9.43 21.16
C PRO A 208 -35.03 -9.29 22.58
N SER A 209 -35.93 -8.30 22.78
CA SER A 209 -37.29 -8.51 23.34
C SER A 209 -38.03 -7.19 23.57
N GLU A 210 -39.25 -7.14 23.06
CA GLU A 210 -40.29 -6.13 23.29
C GLU A 210 -40.87 -6.22 24.72
N SER A 211 -41.29 -5.10 25.30
CA SER A 211 -42.64 -4.89 25.86
C SER A 211 -42.78 -3.51 26.51
N ASN A 212 -43.84 -2.80 26.13
CA ASN A 212 -44.31 -1.54 26.70
C ASN A 212 -44.78 -1.71 28.16
N ASP A 213 -44.65 -0.66 28.98
CA ASP A 213 -45.79 -0.11 29.75
C ASP A 213 -45.42 1.21 30.45
N GLU A 214 -46.33 2.18 30.33
CA GLU A 214 -46.32 3.55 30.86
C GLU A 214 -46.86 3.61 32.30
N GLY A 215 -46.39 4.58 33.11
CA GLY A 215 -47.10 5.06 34.31
C GLY A 215 -46.22 5.32 35.56
N GLY A 216 -45.91 6.58 35.85
CA GLY A 216 -45.35 7.01 37.16
C GLY A 216 -46.42 7.14 38.26
N PRO A 217 -46.25 7.95 39.33
CA PRO A 217 -45.04 8.46 40.00
C PRO A 217 -45.09 8.23 41.55
N THR A 218 -43.96 8.18 42.29
CA THR A 218 -43.90 8.69 43.69
C THR A 218 -42.50 8.73 44.32
N LEU A 219 -42.14 9.93 44.78
CA LEU A 219 -41.47 10.31 46.05
C LEU A 219 -40.67 9.24 46.84
N SER A 220 -39.40 9.57 47.18
CA SER A 220 -39.02 9.98 48.56
C SER A 220 -37.55 9.67 48.93
N ALA A 221 -36.92 10.67 49.58
CA ALA A 221 -35.95 10.59 50.69
C ALA A 221 -34.55 9.95 50.52
N ARG A 222 -33.56 10.81 50.22
CA ARG A 222 -32.58 11.35 51.20
C ARG A 222 -32.14 10.44 52.37
N ALA A 223 -30.91 9.88 52.30
CA ALA A 223 -29.96 9.66 53.42
C ALA A 223 -28.60 9.22 52.82
N ALA A 224 -27.48 9.94 52.88
CA ALA A 224 -26.70 10.42 54.04
C ALA A 224 -26.26 9.29 54.99
N PHE A 225 -25.06 8.72 54.79
CA PHE A 225 -24.13 8.51 55.92
C PHE A 225 -22.66 8.37 55.49
N ARG A 226 -21.81 9.16 56.16
CA ARG A 226 -20.34 9.16 56.12
C ARG A 226 -19.79 8.34 57.28
N ARG A 227 -18.58 7.79 57.08
CA ARG A 227 -17.51 7.33 58.04
C ARG A 227 -17.15 5.87 57.75
N ALA A 228 -15.89 5.46 57.71
CA ALA A 228 -14.75 5.99 58.45
C ALA A 228 -13.44 5.92 57.67
N SER A 229 -12.65 6.96 57.86
CA SER A 229 -11.22 7.07 57.61
C SER A 229 -10.42 6.35 58.70
N ARG A 230 -9.34 5.66 58.30
CA ARG A 230 -8.03 5.62 59.01
C ARG A 230 -7.05 4.69 58.27
N PHE A 231 -6.11 5.25 57.51
CA PHE A 231 -4.69 5.10 57.86
C PHE A 231 -3.78 6.10 57.12
N LYS A 232 -2.90 6.70 57.93
CA LYS A 232 -1.84 7.70 57.71
C LYS A 232 -0.93 7.40 56.50
N ARG A 233 -0.68 8.36 55.60
CA ARG A 233 0.35 9.45 55.56
C ARG A 233 1.78 9.01 55.15
N LEU A 234 2.18 9.54 53.98
CA LEU A 234 3.49 9.73 53.32
C LEU A 234 4.59 10.37 54.23
N PRO A 235 5.90 10.32 53.90
CA PRO A 235 6.50 11.25 52.90
C PRO A 235 7.61 10.70 51.97
N THR A 236 7.72 11.39 50.82
CA THR A 236 8.75 11.46 49.74
C THR A 236 10.17 11.87 50.22
N PRO A 237 11.15 12.20 49.33
CA PRO A 237 11.69 11.57 48.11
C PRO A 237 13.24 11.38 48.22
N CYS A 238 13.87 10.53 47.40
CA CYS A 238 15.35 10.51 47.31
C CYS A 238 15.85 10.72 45.88
N ARG A 239 16.46 11.89 45.69
CA ARG A 239 17.35 12.28 44.59
C ARG A 239 18.63 11.45 44.71
N ALA A 240 19.07 10.81 43.63
CA ALA A 240 20.48 10.43 43.48
C ALA A 240 20.97 10.90 42.09
N ARG A 241 21.87 11.86 42.16
CA ARG A 241 22.66 12.48 41.09
C ARG A 241 24.03 11.77 41.08
N PHE A 242 24.82 11.99 40.03
CA PHE A 242 26.28 11.74 39.94
C PHE A 242 26.69 10.28 39.63
N ARG A 243 27.59 9.96 38.67
CA ARG A 243 28.84 10.62 38.23
C ARG A 243 29.14 10.40 36.74
N ARG A 244 29.65 11.45 36.09
CA ARG A 244 30.62 11.35 34.98
C ARG A 244 31.95 10.84 35.55
N SER A 245 32.74 10.10 34.76
CA SER A 245 34.19 10.25 34.76
C SER A 245 34.82 9.90 33.40
N PRO A 246 35.95 10.53 33.04
CA PRO A 246 36.56 10.48 31.71
C PRO A 246 37.90 9.71 31.65
N ALA A 247 38.39 9.54 30.41
CA ALA A 247 39.79 9.52 29.95
C ALA A 247 40.81 8.50 30.51
N THR A 248 41.41 7.71 29.61
CA THR A 248 42.83 7.28 29.57
C THR A 248 43.13 6.87 28.11
N SER A 249 43.82 7.69 27.31
CA SER A 249 45.29 7.68 27.06
C SER A 249 45.77 6.34 26.49
N ALA A 250 46.00 6.21 25.19
CA ALA A 250 47.21 6.58 24.43
C ALA A 250 47.99 5.30 24.07
N ASN A 251 48.18 5.06 22.77
CA ASN A 251 49.43 4.48 22.31
C ASN A 251 49.74 4.94 20.89
N SER A 252 50.96 5.44 20.73
CA SER A 252 51.57 6.06 19.58
C SER A 252 52.92 5.38 19.38
N PHE A 253 53.21 4.78 18.22
CA PHE A 253 54.53 4.33 17.75
C PHE A 253 54.29 3.61 16.40
N GLY A 254 54.99 3.80 15.28
CA GLY A 254 56.09 4.64 14.78
C GLY A 254 55.98 4.61 13.23
N MET A 255 56.50 5.59 12.45
CA MET A 255 57.87 5.60 11.90
C MET A 255 58.22 4.27 11.19
N THR A 256 58.65 4.17 9.93
CA THR A 256 59.43 5.03 9.03
C THR A 256 59.38 4.50 7.58
N GLU A 257 59.91 5.30 6.63
CA GLU A 257 60.61 4.86 5.39
C GLU A 257 59.78 4.19 4.27
N SER A 258 60.04 4.32 2.98
CA SER A 258 61.01 5.08 2.17
C SER A 258 60.65 4.82 0.69
N LEU A 259 61.05 5.74 -0.18
CA LEU A 259 61.65 5.56 -1.52
C LEU A 259 61.70 4.11 -2.08
N THR A 260 61.46 3.75 -3.36
CA THR A 260 61.67 4.38 -4.69
C THR A 260 61.25 3.36 -5.80
N PRO A 261 61.32 3.71 -7.11
CA PRO A 261 60.60 3.01 -8.20
C PRO A 261 61.44 1.95 -8.93
N ARG A 262 60.81 1.14 -9.81
CA ARG A 262 61.27 0.80 -11.18
C ARG A 262 60.51 -0.40 -11.79
N ARG A 263 60.53 -0.40 -13.13
CA ARG A 263 60.26 -1.47 -14.11
C ARG A 263 58.79 -1.55 -14.60
N GLY A 264 58.50 -1.41 -15.89
CA GLY A 264 59.37 -1.29 -17.05
C GLY A 264 58.57 -1.04 -18.32
N CYS A 265 59.16 -0.27 -19.22
CA CYS A 265 58.79 -0.21 -20.63
C CYS A 265 59.04 -1.58 -21.29
N ARG A 266 58.13 -2.01 -22.17
CA ARG A 266 58.46 -2.58 -23.48
C ARG A 266 57.35 -2.20 -24.47
N PRO A 267 57.69 -1.58 -25.62
CA PRO A 267 56.77 -1.38 -26.73
C PRO A 267 56.81 -2.57 -27.70
N ASN A 268 55.75 -2.69 -28.49
CA ASN A 268 55.79 -3.14 -29.88
C ASN A 268 55.56 -1.92 -30.76
#